data_AF-A0A534S387-F1
#
_entry.id   AF-A0A534S387-F1
#
_cell.length_a   1.000
_cell.length_b   1.000
_cell.length_c   1.000
_cell.angle_alpha   90.00
_cell.angle_beta   90.00
_cell.angle_gamma   90.00
#
_symmetry.space_group_name_H-M   'P 1'
#
loop_
_entity.id
_entity.type
_entity.pdbx_description
1 polymer ?
#
loop_
_entity_poly.entity_id
_entity_poly.type
_entity_poly.pdbx_seq_one_letter_code
_entity_poly.pdbx_strand_id
1 'polypeptide(L)'
;MTNGAPAHRDWKPAEGSCGWCCRGSSIAIAADEAATPPAAAERFTEATRLMQRGRYVEASEAYRSVADWSDGGAFPQRAQALFLAASMLESARDYEKALALYAEAAGRFAGTDFGRRAEEAAAGLEEGGATRGIAFRRRLDAAWDELFPATALFQEKGPAAARPGLERAALLLAGVFHDYPEQRKAKDVADALGDADMMLRRYAQARTDYEHAIDLYRRDARDADLGLASALEKLAEAQRAMRREWIDRIAKTLVGAIVLGLLAVKPWRQPDGFMMRVAAVAVLGTVVLAGLAGGVAEYLRVHVDEASPVKMTAAALLVLVPGVTGELVAVGFASGLRGAPRASAPRWNVGIAATLGALAALAVATCLVHAFALFPFLDSKL
;
A
#
# COMPACT_ATOMS: atom_id res chain seq x y z
N MET A 1 -24.05 26.87 10.47
CA MET A 1 -25.06 27.04 11.52
C MET A 1 -24.71 26.11 12.68
N THR A 2 -24.80 26.64 13.90
CA THR A 2 -24.79 26.02 15.24
C THR A 2 -23.53 25.33 15.78
N ASN A 3 -22.77 26.17 16.49
CA ASN A 3 -22.02 25.97 17.74
C ASN A 3 -22.51 24.89 18.71
N GLY A 4 -21.56 24.31 19.46
CA GLY A 4 -21.80 23.59 20.70
C GLY A 4 -20.54 23.52 21.57
N ALA A 5 -20.32 24.54 22.40
CA ALA A 5 -19.34 24.56 23.48
C ALA A 5 -19.91 23.90 24.75
N PRO A 6 -19.07 23.53 25.73
CA PRO A 6 -19.52 23.62 27.11
C PRO A 6 -18.57 24.37 28.06
N ALA A 7 -19.20 25.32 28.77
CA ALA A 7 -19.13 25.58 30.21
C ALA A 7 -17.82 26.09 30.84
N HIS A 8 -17.74 27.42 30.87
CA HIS A 8 -17.11 28.24 31.92
C HIS A 8 -17.67 27.89 33.31
N ARG A 9 -16.80 27.73 34.32
CA ARG A 9 -17.19 27.83 35.74
C ARG A 9 -16.75 29.18 36.28
N ASP A 10 -17.73 29.93 36.76
CA ASP A 10 -17.59 31.19 37.49
C ASP A 10 -16.92 30.99 38.85
N TRP A 11 -15.96 31.84 39.17
CA TRP A 11 -15.50 32.09 40.54
C TRP A 11 -15.43 33.60 40.77
N LYS A 12 -16.34 34.11 41.62
CA LYS A 12 -16.31 35.48 42.16
C LYS A 12 -15.51 35.50 43.47
N PRO A 13 -14.66 36.50 43.72
CA PRO A 13 -14.32 36.90 45.08
C PRO A 13 -15.18 38.09 45.53
N ALA A 14 -15.56 38.05 46.80
CA ALA A 14 -16.37 39.03 47.50
C ALA A 14 -15.57 40.32 47.77
N GLU A 15 -16.23 41.46 47.56
CA GLU A 15 -15.80 42.77 48.03
C GLU A 15 -15.94 42.85 49.56
N GLY A 16 -14.83 43.19 50.22
CA GLY A 16 -14.78 43.46 51.65
C GLY A 16 -13.83 44.63 51.90
N SER A 17 -14.40 45.83 51.99
CA SER A 17 -13.71 47.07 52.37
C SER A 17 -13.35 47.06 53.86
N CYS A 18 -12.12 47.44 54.19
CA CYS A 18 -11.78 48.17 55.41
C CYS A 18 -10.43 48.88 55.21
N GLY A 19 -10.45 50.21 55.13
CA GLY A 19 -9.25 51.04 55.14
C GLY A 19 -9.04 51.67 56.50
N TRP A 20 -7.79 51.78 56.97
CA TRP A 20 -7.33 52.77 57.95
C TRP A 20 -5.86 53.14 57.69
N CYS A 21 -5.57 54.41 57.95
CA CYS A 21 -4.39 55.17 57.59
C CYS A 21 -3.13 54.91 58.46
N CYS A 22 -1.97 55.23 57.89
CA CYS A 22 -0.92 56.16 58.39
C CYS A 22 0.53 55.61 58.44
N ARG A 23 1.36 56.27 57.61
CA ARG A 23 2.71 56.80 57.86
C ARG A 23 3.86 55.83 58.21
N GLY A 24 4.80 55.79 57.26
CA GLY A 24 6.23 55.92 57.57
C GLY A 24 7.02 54.62 57.59
N SER A 25 7.71 54.31 56.48
CA SER A 25 9.15 54.03 56.46
C SER A 25 9.57 53.70 55.03
N SER A 26 10.22 54.69 54.41
CA SER A 26 10.93 54.62 53.16
C SER A 26 12.25 53.88 53.34
N ILE A 27 12.30 52.55 53.17
CA ILE A 27 13.56 51.84 52.87
C ILE A 27 13.28 50.68 51.90
N ALA A 28 13.75 50.89 50.67
CA ALA A 28 14.24 49.89 49.72
C ALA A 28 13.37 48.66 49.41
N ILE A 29 12.49 48.78 48.41
CA ILE A 29 12.37 47.77 47.34
C ILE A 29 12.11 48.51 46.03
N ALA A 30 13.16 49.16 45.52
CA ALA A 30 13.32 49.30 44.07
C ALA A 30 14.15 48.09 43.62
N ALA A 31 13.55 46.90 43.77
CA ALA A 31 14.02 45.72 43.06
C ALA A 31 13.34 45.80 41.69
N ASP A 32 14.08 46.40 40.78
CA ASP A 32 14.17 46.06 39.37
C ASP A 32 13.04 45.15 38.89
N GLU A 33 12.18 45.74 38.07
CA GLU A 33 11.21 45.09 37.20
C GLU A 33 12.01 44.26 36.16
N ALA A 34 12.70 43.22 36.64
CA ALA A 34 13.41 42.27 35.83
C ALA A 34 12.34 41.53 35.02
N ALA A 35 12.19 41.95 33.77
CA ALA A 35 11.31 41.33 32.79
C ALA A 35 11.34 39.82 32.96
N THR A 36 10.23 39.25 33.47
CA THR A 36 10.09 37.82 33.67
C THR A 36 10.44 37.15 32.33
N PRO A 37 11.51 36.34 32.25
CA PRO A 37 11.82 35.66 31.01
C PRO A 37 10.60 34.83 30.58
N PRO A 38 10.26 34.74 29.27
CA PRO A 38 9.04 34.08 28.84
C PRO A 38 8.95 32.69 29.47
N ALA A 39 7.84 32.37 30.14
CA ALA A 39 7.74 31.15 30.93
C ALA A 39 8.17 29.94 30.09
N ALA A 40 8.83 28.93 30.67
CA ALA A 40 9.29 27.74 29.94
C ALA A 40 8.19 27.09 29.06
N ALA A 41 6.92 27.25 29.47
CA ALA A 41 5.74 26.88 28.70
C ALA A 41 5.53 27.67 27.39
N GLU A 42 5.81 28.97 27.36
CA GLU A 42 5.73 29.80 26.14
C GLU A 42 6.79 29.39 25.13
N ARG A 43 8.03 29.14 25.61
CA ARG A 43 9.13 28.63 24.77
C ARG A 43 8.82 27.25 24.20
N PHE A 44 8.26 26.36 25.01
CA PHE A 44 7.80 25.05 24.55
C PHE A 44 6.69 25.17 23.50
N THR A 45 5.77 26.11 23.70
CA THR A 45 4.69 26.41 22.74
C THR A 45 5.26 26.93 21.42
N GLU A 46 6.24 27.83 21.47
CA GLU A 46 6.89 28.36 20.28
C GLU A 46 7.69 27.28 19.53
N ALA A 47 8.44 26.44 20.25
CA ALA A 47 9.10 25.27 19.67
C ALA A 47 8.10 24.35 18.94
N THR A 48 6.92 24.15 19.54
CA THR A 48 5.83 23.36 18.93
C THR A 48 5.28 24.02 17.65
N ARG A 49 5.19 25.35 17.61
CA ARG A 49 4.79 26.07 16.39
C ARG A 49 5.85 25.96 15.29
N LEU A 50 7.13 26.00 15.64
CA LEU A 50 8.22 25.79 14.68
C LEU A 50 8.17 24.37 14.08
N MET A 51 7.93 23.36 14.92
CA MET A 51 7.73 21.97 14.49
C MET A 51 6.55 21.87 13.50
N GLN A 52 5.40 22.47 13.82
CA GLN A 52 4.21 22.43 12.95
C GLN A 52 4.44 23.12 11.60
N ARG A 53 5.37 24.07 11.52
CA ARG A 53 5.78 24.74 10.29
C ARG A 53 6.86 24.00 9.51
N GLY A 54 7.32 22.83 10.00
CA GLY A 54 8.39 22.05 9.37
C GLY A 54 9.79 22.64 9.55
N ARG A 55 9.97 23.63 10.42
CA ARG A 55 11.28 24.24 10.72
C ARG A 55 12.01 23.42 11.78
N TYR A 56 12.35 22.19 11.42
CA TYR A 56 12.80 21.17 12.37
C TYR A 56 14.09 21.53 13.12
N VAL A 57 15.10 22.07 12.43
CA VAL A 57 16.37 22.47 13.09
C VAL A 57 16.14 23.55 14.14
N GLU A 58 15.36 24.58 13.79
CA GLU A 58 15.04 25.68 14.72
C GLU A 58 14.12 25.23 15.85
N ALA A 59 13.18 24.32 15.57
CA ALA A 59 12.35 23.69 16.59
C ALA A 59 13.22 22.90 17.57
N SER A 60 14.25 22.20 17.09
CA SER A 60 15.20 21.50 17.95
C SER A 60 15.93 22.44 18.90
N GLU A 61 16.47 23.55 18.38
CA GLU A 61 17.15 24.57 19.19
C GLU A 61 16.21 25.20 20.22
N ALA A 62 14.98 25.50 19.82
CA ALA A 62 13.96 26.05 20.70
C ALA A 62 13.58 25.06 21.82
N TYR A 63 13.39 23.77 21.51
CA TYR A 63 13.13 22.74 22.52
C TYR A 63 14.33 22.52 23.45
N ARG A 64 15.56 22.55 22.92
CA ARG A 64 16.78 22.48 23.73
C ARG A 64 16.87 23.63 24.72
N SER A 65 16.52 24.85 24.30
CA SER A 65 16.51 26.02 25.20
C SER A 65 15.57 25.84 26.40
N VAL A 66 14.46 25.10 26.23
CA VAL A 66 13.53 24.74 27.31
C VAL A 66 14.16 23.73 28.26
N ALA A 67 14.90 22.75 27.73
CA ALA A 67 15.60 21.76 28.54
C ALA A 67 16.75 22.37 29.35
N ASP A 68 17.50 23.31 28.77
CA ASP A 68 18.69 23.95 29.36
C ASP A 68 18.37 25.07 30.34
N TRP A 69 17.12 25.55 30.37
CA TRP A 69 16.69 26.66 31.22
C TRP A 69 16.99 26.42 32.72
N SER A 70 17.84 27.27 33.30
CA SER A 70 18.31 27.18 34.69
C SER A 70 17.29 27.72 35.70
N ASP A 71 16.56 28.77 35.34
CA ASP A 71 15.84 29.63 36.30
C ASP A 71 14.36 29.27 36.46
N GLY A 72 13.87 28.25 35.74
CA GLY A 72 12.43 27.92 35.62
C GLY A 72 11.97 26.73 36.44
N GLY A 73 12.66 26.44 37.54
CA GLY A 73 12.28 25.39 38.49
C GLY A 73 12.18 23.98 37.88
N ALA A 74 11.51 23.08 38.59
CA ALA A 74 11.22 21.71 38.17
C ALA A 74 10.16 21.69 37.06
N PHE A 75 10.41 22.34 35.92
CA PHE A 75 9.51 22.31 34.77
C PHE A 75 9.29 20.85 34.34
N PRO A 76 8.06 20.30 34.43
CA PRO A 76 7.85 18.86 34.29
C PRO A 76 8.23 18.30 32.91
N GLN A 77 8.22 19.14 31.87
CA GLN A 77 8.45 18.73 30.50
C GLN A 77 9.90 18.92 30.01
N ARG A 78 10.89 19.14 30.87
CA ARG A 78 12.30 19.30 30.42
C ARG A 78 12.85 18.05 29.72
N ALA A 79 12.57 16.87 30.28
CA ALA A 79 12.94 15.59 29.67
C ALA A 79 12.23 15.40 28.32
N GLN A 80 10.93 15.75 28.26
CA GLN A 80 10.16 15.74 27.02
C GLN A 80 10.74 16.70 25.98
N ALA A 81 11.09 17.92 26.38
CA ALA A 81 11.64 18.93 25.48
C ALA A 81 12.97 18.47 24.88
N LEU A 82 13.88 17.91 25.69
CA LEU A 82 15.16 17.42 25.15
C LEU A 82 14.98 16.22 24.22
N PHE A 83 14.07 15.29 24.55
CA PHE A 83 13.69 14.20 23.65
C PHE A 83 13.10 14.72 22.33
N LEU A 84 12.19 15.69 22.39
CA LEU A 84 11.61 16.32 21.19
C LEU A 84 12.67 17.05 20.38
N ALA A 85 13.65 17.70 21.00
CA ALA A 85 14.75 18.34 20.31
C ALA A 85 15.55 17.33 19.46
N ALA A 86 15.85 16.15 20.01
CA ALA A 86 16.49 15.06 19.27
C ALA A 86 15.61 14.55 18.12
N SER A 87 14.32 14.31 18.37
CA SER A 87 13.36 13.86 17.35
C SER A 87 13.19 14.85 16.19
N MET A 88 13.29 16.15 16.45
CA MET A 88 13.30 17.17 15.40
C MET A 88 14.53 17.05 14.50
N LEU A 89 15.72 16.77 15.06
CA LEU A 89 16.92 16.55 14.24
C LEU A 89 16.84 15.26 13.43
N GLU A 90 16.23 14.20 13.98
CA GLU A 90 15.96 12.99 13.21
C GLU A 90 15.00 13.28 12.04
N SER A 91 13.96 14.09 12.27
CA SER A 91 13.04 14.57 11.22
C SER A 91 13.75 15.44 10.17
N ALA A 92 14.77 16.18 10.59
CA ALA A 92 15.66 16.95 9.72
C ALA A 92 16.76 16.09 9.05
N ARG A 93 16.83 14.79 9.35
CA ARG A 93 17.84 13.83 8.86
C ARG A 93 19.28 14.12 9.30
N ASP A 94 19.44 14.90 10.36
CA ASP A 94 20.72 15.11 11.03
C ASP A 94 20.87 14.05 12.14
N TYR A 95 21.06 12.79 11.71
CA TYR A 95 21.06 11.64 12.62
C TYR A 95 22.24 11.66 13.59
N GLU A 96 23.37 12.22 13.18
CA GLU A 96 24.56 12.38 14.00
C GLU A 96 24.26 13.27 15.21
N LYS A 97 23.64 14.45 15.00
CA LYS A 97 23.26 15.32 16.11
C LYS A 97 22.04 14.79 16.88
N ALA A 98 21.10 14.14 16.19
CA ALA A 98 19.97 13.49 16.85
C ALA A 98 20.43 12.44 17.86
N LEU A 99 21.38 11.58 17.45
CA LEU A 99 21.96 10.56 18.31
C LEU A 99 22.65 11.18 19.53
N ALA A 100 23.45 12.23 19.33
CA ALA A 100 24.09 12.94 20.44
C ALA A 100 23.07 13.51 21.44
N LEU A 101 21.98 14.12 20.97
CA LEU A 101 20.92 14.64 21.83
C LEU A 101 20.09 13.55 22.50
N TYR A 102 19.83 12.41 21.84
CA TYR A 102 19.18 11.28 22.48
C TYR A 102 20.04 10.69 23.60
N ALA A 103 21.35 10.52 23.37
CA ALA A 103 22.29 10.08 24.41
C ALA A 103 22.34 11.07 25.59
N GLU A 104 22.33 12.38 25.31
CA GLU A 104 22.25 13.41 26.35
C GLU A 104 20.93 13.32 27.13
N ALA A 105 19.80 13.18 26.45
CA ALA A 105 18.49 13.05 27.09
C ALA A 105 18.39 11.79 27.98
N ALA A 106 18.93 10.66 27.50
CA ALA A 106 18.99 9.41 28.25
C ALA A 106 19.85 9.56 29.51
N GLY A 107 21.03 10.18 29.42
CA GLY A 107 21.93 10.38 30.56
C GLY A 107 21.42 11.42 31.56
N ARG A 108 20.97 12.59 31.08
CA ARG A 108 20.55 13.71 31.92
C ARG A 108 19.23 13.44 32.66
N PHE A 109 18.33 12.68 32.03
CA PHE A 109 17.01 12.37 32.57
C PHE A 109 16.81 10.86 32.76
N ALA A 110 17.88 10.16 33.15
CA ALA A 110 17.84 8.75 33.49
C ALA A 110 16.74 8.46 34.54
N GLY A 111 15.93 7.44 34.30
CA GLY A 111 14.80 7.07 35.18
C GLY A 111 13.48 7.80 34.89
N THR A 112 13.43 8.74 33.94
CA THR A 112 12.17 9.29 33.42
C THR A 112 11.69 8.51 32.20
N ASP A 113 10.39 8.56 31.90
CA ASP A 113 9.83 7.93 30.69
C ASP A 113 10.49 8.45 29.40
N PHE A 114 10.75 9.76 29.33
CA PHE A 114 11.40 10.36 28.16
C PHE A 114 12.90 10.05 28.09
N GLY A 115 13.58 9.88 29.23
CA GLY A 115 14.95 9.36 29.27
C GLY A 115 15.05 7.94 28.72
N ARG A 116 14.15 7.04 29.15
CA ARG A 116 14.08 5.67 28.61
C ARG A 116 13.76 5.65 27.11
N ARG A 117 12.80 6.48 26.67
CA ARG A 117 12.49 6.60 25.23
C ARG A 117 13.67 7.13 24.42
N ALA A 118 14.44 8.07 24.97
CA ALA A 118 15.64 8.58 24.32
C ALA A 118 16.72 7.49 24.21
N GLU A 119 16.89 6.68 25.26
CA GLU A 119 17.79 5.52 25.25
C GLU A 119 17.38 4.51 24.16
N GLU A 120 16.09 4.18 24.08
CA GLU A 120 15.56 3.28 23.03
C GLU A 120 15.75 3.85 21.62
N ALA A 121 15.55 5.17 21.43
CA ALA A 121 15.76 5.83 20.15
C ALA A 121 17.25 5.86 19.74
N ALA A 122 18.15 6.15 20.69
CA ALA A 122 19.59 6.08 20.48
C ALA A 122 20.02 4.66 20.11
N ALA A 123 19.58 3.64 20.87
CA ALA A 123 19.89 2.25 20.60
C ALA A 123 19.42 1.80 19.19
N GLY A 124 18.28 2.32 18.72
CA GLY A 124 17.80 2.06 17.36
C GLY A 124 18.66 2.71 16.26
N LEU A 125 19.20 3.92 16.50
CA LEU A 125 20.12 4.57 15.57
C LEU A 125 21.54 3.97 15.60
N GLU A 126 21.90 3.33 16.71
CA GLU A 126 23.18 2.65 16.91
C GLU A 126 23.13 1.14 16.62
N GLU A 127 22.03 0.63 16.08
CA GLU A 127 21.91 -0.79 15.77
C GLU A 127 22.96 -1.21 14.73
N GLY A 128 23.79 -2.21 15.08
CA GLY A 128 24.96 -2.59 14.28
C GLY A 128 26.14 -1.59 14.34
N GLY A 129 26.11 -0.64 15.29
CA GLY A 129 27.06 0.45 15.49
C GLY A 129 26.60 1.77 14.89
N ALA A 130 26.93 2.90 15.55
CA ALA A 130 26.47 4.25 15.18
C ALA A 130 26.64 4.59 13.68
N THR A 131 27.83 4.34 13.11
CA THR A 131 28.08 4.60 11.68
C THR A 131 27.17 3.77 10.76
N ARG A 132 26.94 2.50 11.12
CA ARG A 132 26.19 1.54 10.30
C ARG A 132 24.69 1.78 10.40
N GLY A 133 24.17 2.01 11.61
CA GLY A 133 22.76 2.34 11.85
C GLY A 133 22.36 3.68 11.22
N ILE A 134 23.21 4.70 11.30
CA ILE A 134 22.98 5.99 10.61
C ILE A 134 23.00 5.81 9.08
N ALA A 135 23.96 5.04 8.55
CA ALA A 135 24.03 4.76 7.11
C ALA A 135 22.79 4.00 6.60
N PHE A 136 22.31 3.02 7.38
CA PHE A 136 21.05 2.32 7.12
C PHE A 136 19.87 3.30 7.08
N ARG A 137 19.72 4.13 8.12
CA ARG A 137 18.61 5.09 8.22
C ARG A 137 18.57 6.07 7.05
N ARG A 138 19.73 6.62 6.67
CA ARG A 138 19.85 7.55 5.55
C ARG A 138 19.46 6.92 4.21
N ARG A 139 19.86 5.68 3.98
CA ARG A 139 19.52 4.96 2.74
C ARG A 139 18.06 4.52 2.72
N LEU A 140 17.52 4.13 3.87
CA LEU A 140 16.09 3.81 4.00
C LEU A 140 15.23 5.03 3.69
N ASP A 141 15.57 6.19 4.25
CA ASP A 141 14.83 7.43 4.00
C ASP A 141 14.91 7.85 2.52
N ALA A 142 16.07 7.66 1.86
CA ALA A 142 16.19 7.88 0.41
C ALA A 142 15.31 6.91 -0.40
N ALA A 143 15.18 5.66 0.03
CA ALA A 143 14.28 4.70 -0.61
C ALA A 143 12.81 5.10 -0.43
N TRP A 144 12.45 5.59 0.75
CA TRP A 144 11.10 6.05 1.09
C TRP A 144 10.71 7.31 0.32
N ASP A 145 11.65 8.23 0.10
CA ASP A 145 11.44 9.44 -0.71
C ASP A 145 11.06 9.13 -2.16
N GLU A 146 11.54 8.02 -2.71
CA GLU A 146 11.11 7.55 -4.04
C GLU A 146 9.81 6.75 -3.95
N LEU A 147 9.64 5.92 -2.91
CA LEU A 147 8.50 5.03 -2.78
C LEU A 147 7.18 5.77 -2.55
N PHE A 148 7.12 6.71 -1.60
CA PHE A 148 5.85 7.33 -1.22
C PHE A 148 5.22 8.15 -2.36
N PRO A 149 5.96 9.02 -3.08
CA PRO A 149 5.40 9.73 -4.22
C PRO A 149 5.02 8.79 -5.37
N ALA A 150 5.80 7.72 -5.59
CA ALA A 150 5.49 6.75 -6.63
C ALA A 150 4.20 5.98 -6.31
N THR A 151 3.99 5.58 -5.06
CA THR A 151 2.75 4.96 -4.58
C THR A 151 1.56 5.90 -4.71
N ALA A 152 1.71 7.19 -4.35
CA ALA A 152 0.66 8.17 -4.53
C ALA A 152 0.30 8.36 -6.01
N LEU A 153 1.31 8.46 -6.88
CA LEU A 153 1.14 8.56 -8.33
C LEU A 153 0.48 7.32 -8.92
N PHE A 154 0.74 6.14 -8.36
CA PHE A 154 0.11 4.88 -8.77
C PHE A 154 -1.40 4.93 -8.53
N GLN A 155 -1.82 5.46 -7.38
CA GLN A 155 -3.24 5.60 -7.04
C GLN A 155 -3.94 6.66 -7.89
N GLU A 156 -3.26 7.77 -8.19
CA GLU A 156 -3.85 8.89 -8.92
C GLU A 156 -3.90 8.66 -10.44
N LYS A 157 -2.80 8.19 -11.04
CA LYS A 157 -2.61 8.13 -12.50
C LYS A 157 -2.40 6.70 -13.04
N GLY A 158 -2.38 5.71 -12.15
CA GLY A 158 -2.26 4.31 -12.51
C GLY A 158 -0.83 3.81 -12.67
N PRO A 159 -0.67 2.51 -12.99
CA PRO A 159 0.60 1.80 -12.94
C PRO A 159 1.66 2.34 -13.92
N ALA A 160 1.25 2.78 -15.11
CA ALA A 160 2.19 3.23 -16.14
C ALA A 160 2.93 4.51 -15.73
N ALA A 161 2.26 5.44 -15.07
CA ALA A 161 2.84 6.70 -14.63
C ALA A 161 3.79 6.52 -13.44
N ALA A 162 3.44 5.64 -12.50
CA ALA A 162 4.22 5.38 -11.30
C ALA A 162 5.44 4.47 -11.52
N ARG A 163 5.44 3.69 -12.60
CA ARG A 163 6.43 2.65 -12.86
C ARG A 163 7.89 3.12 -12.69
N PRO A 164 8.35 4.24 -13.26
CA PRO A 164 9.75 4.65 -13.12
C PRO A 164 10.15 4.95 -11.67
N GLY A 165 9.23 5.53 -10.87
CA GLY A 165 9.47 5.81 -9.45
C GLY A 165 9.49 4.53 -8.62
N LEU A 166 8.55 3.62 -8.86
CA LEU A 166 8.50 2.31 -8.21
C LEU A 166 9.75 1.48 -8.52
N GLU A 167 10.24 1.50 -9.76
CA GLU A 167 11.47 0.79 -10.15
C GLU A 167 12.71 1.33 -9.41
N ARG A 168 12.83 2.66 -9.24
CA ARG A 168 13.91 3.26 -8.44
C ARG A 168 13.78 2.93 -6.96
N ALA A 169 12.57 3.02 -6.40
CA ALA A 169 12.31 2.68 -5.01
C ALA A 169 12.67 1.20 -4.72
N ALA A 170 12.24 0.28 -5.58
CA ALA A 170 12.56 -1.14 -5.45
C ALA A 170 14.07 -1.40 -5.50
N LEU A 171 14.81 -0.73 -6.38
CA LEU A 171 16.28 -0.83 -6.44
C LEU A 171 16.95 -0.34 -5.15
N LEU A 172 16.49 0.79 -4.60
CA LEU A 172 17.02 1.34 -3.34
C LEU A 172 16.71 0.43 -2.15
N LEU A 173 15.47 -0.06 -2.05
CA LEU A 173 15.04 -0.99 -1.00
C LEU A 173 15.83 -2.31 -1.05
N ALA A 174 16.00 -2.88 -2.25
CA ALA A 174 16.80 -4.10 -2.43
C ALA A 174 18.27 -3.88 -2.02
N GLY A 175 18.85 -2.72 -2.33
CA GLY A 175 20.20 -2.36 -1.89
C GLY A 175 20.29 -2.21 -0.36
N VAL A 176 19.30 -1.59 0.28
CA VAL A 176 19.23 -1.50 1.75
C VAL A 176 19.12 -2.89 2.38
N PHE A 177 18.25 -3.74 1.84
CA PHE A 177 18.05 -5.09 2.37
C PHE A 177 19.29 -5.97 2.21
N HIS A 178 20.00 -5.85 1.08
CA HIS A 178 21.24 -6.59 0.83
C HIS A 178 22.39 -6.16 1.74
N ASP A 179 22.55 -4.86 1.95
CA ASP A 179 23.69 -4.32 2.70
C ASP A 179 23.49 -4.38 4.22
N TYR A 180 22.25 -4.48 4.70
CA TYR A 180 21.88 -4.45 6.11
C TYR A 180 20.83 -5.52 6.51
N PRO A 181 21.03 -6.82 6.20
CA PRO A 181 20.06 -7.87 6.47
C PRO A 181 19.85 -8.15 7.96
N GLU A 182 20.82 -7.76 8.80
CA GLU A 182 20.80 -7.99 10.25
C GLU A 182 19.98 -6.95 11.02
N GLN A 183 19.67 -5.80 10.42
CA GLN A 183 18.92 -4.74 11.09
C GLN A 183 17.52 -5.22 11.41
N ARG A 184 17.01 -4.91 12.61
CA ARG A 184 15.66 -5.29 13.04
C ARG A 184 14.58 -4.79 12.07
N LYS A 185 14.77 -3.59 11.51
CA LYS A 185 13.87 -2.98 10.53
C LYS A 185 13.98 -3.58 9.13
N ALA A 186 14.89 -4.51 8.87
CA ALA A 186 15.02 -5.16 7.56
C ALA A 186 13.74 -5.92 7.15
N LYS A 187 12.94 -6.38 8.12
CA LYS A 187 11.62 -6.98 7.87
C LYS A 187 10.64 -6.02 7.20
N ASP A 188 10.61 -4.77 7.67
CA ASP A 188 9.74 -3.72 7.11
C ASP A 188 10.24 -3.30 5.71
N VAL A 189 11.56 -3.35 5.48
CA VAL A 189 12.18 -3.13 4.17
C VAL A 189 11.77 -4.23 3.19
N ALA A 190 11.80 -5.50 3.60
CA ALA A 190 11.38 -6.63 2.78
C ALA A 190 9.88 -6.56 2.44
N ASP A 191 9.03 -6.18 3.39
CA ASP A 191 7.61 -5.94 3.16
C ASP A 191 7.38 -4.82 2.13
N ALA A 192 8.07 -3.69 2.29
CA ALA A 192 7.96 -2.56 1.37
C ALA A 192 8.49 -2.91 -0.03
N LEU A 193 9.54 -3.73 -0.12
CA LEU A 193 10.07 -4.23 -1.39
C LEU A 193 9.05 -5.13 -2.09
N GLY A 194 8.44 -6.08 -1.34
CA GLY A 194 7.36 -6.92 -1.85
C GLY A 194 6.15 -6.12 -2.33
N ASP A 195 5.75 -5.08 -1.59
CA ASP A 195 4.66 -4.18 -1.99
C ASP A 195 4.98 -3.42 -3.29
N ALA A 196 6.21 -2.91 -3.42
CA ALA A 196 6.67 -2.25 -4.64
C ALA A 196 6.67 -3.21 -5.84
N ASP A 197 7.14 -4.44 -5.65
CA ASP A 197 7.15 -5.46 -6.70
C ASP A 197 5.75 -5.97 -7.06
N MET A 198 4.81 -6.01 -6.11
CA MET A 198 3.39 -6.24 -6.39
C MET A 198 2.81 -5.15 -7.31
N MET A 199 3.09 -3.88 -7.03
CA MET A 199 2.68 -2.75 -7.88
C MET A 199 3.30 -2.81 -9.27
N LEU A 200 4.55 -3.29 -9.37
CA LEU A 200 5.26 -3.50 -10.64
C LEU A 200 4.86 -4.80 -11.37
N ARG A 201 3.93 -5.58 -10.81
CA ARG A 201 3.51 -6.91 -11.31
C ARG A 201 4.65 -7.93 -11.41
N ARG A 202 5.66 -7.80 -10.56
CA ARG A 202 6.78 -8.74 -10.42
C ARG A 202 6.45 -9.79 -9.35
N TYR A 203 5.34 -10.50 -9.52
CA TYR A 203 4.75 -11.33 -8.47
C TYR A 203 5.69 -12.43 -7.93
N ALA A 204 6.57 -12.98 -8.79
CA ALA A 204 7.55 -13.96 -8.36
C ALA A 204 8.59 -13.38 -7.40
N GLN A 205 9.02 -12.13 -7.64
CA GLN A 205 9.97 -11.42 -6.80
C GLN A 205 9.31 -11.02 -5.47
N ALA A 206 8.12 -10.40 -5.56
CA ALA A 206 7.33 -10.05 -4.38
C ALA A 206 7.07 -11.24 -3.45
N ARG A 207 6.80 -12.43 -4.00
CA ARG A 207 6.67 -13.66 -3.21
C ARG A 207 7.92 -13.95 -2.38
N THR A 208 9.09 -13.89 -3.01
CA THR A 208 10.37 -14.12 -2.34
C THR A 208 10.67 -13.05 -1.29
N ASP A 209 10.33 -11.79 -1.55
CA ASP A 209 10.53 -10.71 -0.58
C ASP A 209 9.61 -10.86 0.64
N TYR A 210 8.35 -11.24 0.45
CA TYR A 210 7.45 -11.57 1.58
C TYR A 210 7.88 -12.82 2.34
N GLU A 211 8.42 -13.84 1.66
CA GLU A 211 9.01 -15.03 2.32
C GLU A 211 10.17 -14.61 3.23
N HIS A 212 11.05 -13.72 2.76
CA HIS A 212 12.13 -13.15 3.58
C HIS A 212 11.59 -12.33 4.77
N ALA A 213 10.56 -11.50 4.56
CA ALA A 213 9.93 -10.73 5.62
C ALA A 213 9.34 -11.65 6.71
N ILE A 214 8.63 -12.70 6.31
CA ILE A 214 8.06 -13.72 7.21
C ILE A 214 9.15 -14.40 8.05
N ASP A 215 10.26 -14.78 7.42
CA ASP A 215 11.37 -15.41 8.12
C ASP A 215 12.03 -14.47 9.15
N LEU A 216 12.07 -13.17 8.86
CA LEU A 216 12.54 -12.15 9.81
C LEU A 216 11.54 -11.93 10.95
N TYR A 217 10.24 -11.84 10.65
CA TYR A 217 9.20 -11.72 11.69
C TYR A 217 9.19 -12.93 12.64
N ARG A 218 9.42 -14.15 12.14
CA ARG A 218 9.52 -15.35 12.97
C ARG A 218 10.73 -15.34 13.91
N ARG A 219 11.82 -14.67 13.52
CA ARG A 219 13.03 -14.56 14.35
C ARG A 219 12.87 -13.49 15.43
N ASP A 220 12.07 -12.45 15.19
CA ASP A 220 11.82 -11.37 16.15
C ASP A 220 10.57 -11.64 16.99
N ALA A 221 10.77 -12.14 18.22
CA ALA A 221 9.67 -12.50 19.12
C ALA A 221 8.80 -11.33 19.61
N ARG A 222 9.19 -10.06 19.40
CA ARG A 222 8.47 -8.89 19.95
C ARG A 222 7.32 -8.40 19.09
N ASP A 223 7.40 -8.58 17.77
CA ASP A 223 6.43 -8.07 16.79
C ASP A 223 5.75 -9.21 16.00
N ALA A 224 5.80 -10.42 16.56
CA ALA A 224 5.61 -11.68 15.84
C ALA A 224 4.16 -11.94 15.37
N ASP A 225 3.15 -11.25 15.89
CA ASP A 225 1.76 -11.63 15.62
C ASP A 225 1.11 -10.80 14.51
N LEU A 226 1.12 -9.47 14.62
CA LEU A 226 0.44 -8.61 13.64
C LEU A 226 1.23 -8.46 12.34
N GLY A 227 2.54 -8.21 12.43
CA GLY A 227 3.41 -8.07 11.26
C GLY A 227 3.48 -9.37 10.45
N LEU A 228 3.64 -10.50 11.13
CA LEU A 228 3.64 -11.82 10.50
C LEU A 228 2.31 -12.14 9.83
N ALA A 229 1.17 -11.86 10.48
CA ALA A 229 -0.14 -12.09 9.89
C ALA A 229 -0.32 -11.26 8.61
N SER A 230 0.08 -9.98 8.64
CA SER A 230 0.04 -9.11 7.47
C SER A 230 0.94 -9.63 6.34
N ALA A 231 2.17 -10.03 6.64
CA ALA A 231 3.10 -10.57 5.65
C ALA A 231 2.60 -11.89 5.04
N LEU A 232 1.97 -12.76 5.83
CA LEU A 232 1.33 -13.99 5.34
C LEU A 232 0.15 -13.71 4.41
N GLU A 233 -0.66 -12.71 4.73
CA GLU A 233 -1.76 -12.28 3.86
C GLU A 233 -1.24 -11.73 2.53
N LYS A 234 -0.22 -10.86 2.58
CA LYS A 234 0.46 -10.32 1.41
C LYS A 234 1.08 -11.42 0.54
N LEU A 235 1.73 -12.43 1.16
CA LEU A 235 2.25 -13.60 0.45
C LEU A 235 1.13 -14.37 -0.26
N ALA A 236 0.01 -14.60 0.42
CA ALA A 236 -1.14 -15.30 -0.17
C ALA A 236 -1.70 -14.50 -1.36
N GLU A 237 -1.76 -13.18 -1.27
CA GLU A 237 -2.19 -12.30 -2.37
C GLU A 237 -1.19 -12.34 -3.55
N ALA A 238 0.11 -12.32 -3.28
CA ALA A 238 1.14 -12.48 -4.32
C ALA A 238 1.01 -13.82 -5.05
N GLN A 239 0.75 -14.92 -4.32
CA GLN A 239 0.51 -16.24 -4.90
C GLN A 239 -0.76 -16.27 -5.76
N ARG A 240 -1.86 -15.65 -5.30
CA ARG A 240 -3.09 -15.51 -6.11
C ARG A 240 -2.81 -14.70 -7.37
N ALA A 241 -2.13 -13.57 -7.28
CA ALA A 241 -1.76 -12.75 -8.42
C ALA A 241 -0.90 -13.50 -9.45
N MET A 242 0.10 -14.24 -8.98
CA MET A 242 0.94 -15.08 -9.83
C MET A 242 0.13 -16.17 -10.53
N ARG A 243 -0.78 -16.86 -9.82
CA ARG A 243 -1.68 -17.85 -10.43
C ARG A 243 -2.57 -17.23 -11.51
N ARG A 244 -3.15 -16.05 -11.24
CA ARG A 244 -4.01 -15.33 -12.21
C ARG A 244 -3.26 -15.00 -13.50
N GLU A 245 -2.03 -14.52 -13.39
CA GLU A 245 -1.20 -14.21 -14.57
C GLU A 245 -0.72 -15.47 -15.30
N TRP A 246 -0.42 -16.54 -14.58
CA TRP A 246 -0.07 -17.82 -15.21
C TRP A 246 -1.25 -18.42 -15.99
N ILE A 247 -2.45 -18.40 -15.41
CA ILE A 247 -3.70 -18.82 -16.05
C ILE A 247 -3.99 -18.00 -17.31
N ASP A 248 -3.87 -16.67 -17.22
CA ASP A 248 -4.05 -15.78 -18.38
C ASP A 248 -3.04 -16.05 -19.51
N ARG A 249 -1.76 -16.29 -19.17
CA ARG A 249 -0.74 -16.68 -20.16
C ARG A 249 -1.09 -18.00 -20.83
N ILE A 250 -1.48 -19.02 -20.06
CA ILE A 250 -1.91 -20.31 -20.64
C ILE A 250 -3.09 -20.11 -21.58
N ALA A 251 -4.11 -19.37 -21.15
CA ALA A 251 -5.29 -19.09 -21.97
C ALA A 251 -4.91 -18.42 -23.29
N LYS A 252 -4.04 -17.41 -23.27
CA LYS A 252 -3.52 -16.75 -24.48
C LYS A 252 -2.74 -17.69 -25.39
N THR A 253 -1.88 -18.54 -24.83
CA THR A 253 -1.13 -19.53 -25.63
C THR A 253 -2.05 -20.57 -26.25
N LEU A 254 -3.09 -21.00 -25.55
CA LEU A 254 -4.09 -21.94 -26.03
C LEU A 254 -4.91 -21.34 -27.18
N VAL A 255 -5.35 -20.09 -27.05
CA VAL A 255 -6.01 -19.35 -28.14
C VAL A 255 -5.10 -19.26 -29.36
N GLY A 256 -3.82 -18.92 -29.18
CA GLY A 256 -2.83 -18.88 -30.27
C GLY A 256 -2.66 -20.22 -30.98
N ALA A 257 -2.56 -21.32 -30.23
CA ALA A 257 -2.46 -22.67 -30.77
C ALA A 257 -3.72 -23.08 -31.56
N ILE A 258 -4.91 -22.74 -31.05
CA ILE A 258 -6.20 -23.02 -31.71
C ILE A 258 -6.30 -22.25 -33.03
N VAL A 259 -5.92 -20.97 -33.05
CA VAL A 259 -5.88 -20.15 -34.27
C VAL A 259 -4.91 -20.74 -35.31
N LEU A 260 -3.74 -21.19 -34.87
CA LEU A 260 -2.75 -21.83 -35.76
C LEU A 260 -3.29 -23.15 -36.32
N GLY A 261 -4.01 -23.94 -35.52
CA GLY A 261 -4.71 -25.14 -35.98
C GLY A 261 -5.79 -24.84 -37.02
N LEU A 262 -6.59 -23.78 -36.83
CA LEU A 262 -7.58 -23.34 -37.82
C LEU A 262 -6.92 -22.93 -39.14
N LEU A 263 -5.78 -22.22 -39.09
CA LEU A 263 -5.00 -21.86 -40.28
C LEU A 263 -4.46 -23.08 -41.03
N ALA A 264 -4.06 -24.14 -40.31
CA ALA A 264 -3.60 -25.38 -40.92
C ALA A 264 -4.73 -26.15 -41.62
N VAL A 265 -5.90 -26.19 -40.98
CA VAL A 265 -7.08 -26.95 -41.42
C VAL A 265 -7.84 -26.23 -42.56
N LYS A 266 -7.62 -24.92 -42.74
CA LYS A 266 -8.15 -24.09 -43.85
C LYS A 266 -9.66 -24.28 -44.11
N PRO A 267 -10.52 -24.10 -43.09
CA PRO A 267 -11.97 -24.35 -43.22
C PRO A 267 -12.66 -23.54 -44.34
N TRP A 268 -12.13 -22.35 -44.66
CA TRP A 268 -12.63 -21.49 -45.75
C TRP A 268 -12.50 -22.10 -47.15
N ARG A 269 -11.73 -23.17 -47.35
CA ARG A 269 -11.64 -23.84 -48.65
C ARG A 269 -12.84 -24.73 -48.98
N GLN A 270 -13.64 -25.11 -47.98
CA GLN A 270 -14.81 -25.98 -48.17
C GLN A 270 -15.99 -25.49 -47.31
N PRO A 271 -16.64 -24.37 -47.66
CA PRO A 271 -17.81 -23.88 -46.94
C PRO A 271 -18.98 -24.84 -47.12
N ASP A 272 -19.40 -25.49 -46.04
CA ASP A 272 -20.60 -26.32 -45.99
C ASP A 272 -21.80 -25.44 -45.57
N GLY A 273 -22.76 -25.27 -46.47
CA GLY A 273 -23.95 -24.45 -46.23
C GLY A 273 -24.80 -24.93 -45.05
N PHE A 274 -24.79 -26.23 -44.74
CA PHE A 274 -25.47 -26.76 -43.56
C PHE A 274 -24.77 -26.29 -42.27
N MET A 275 -23.44 -26.39 -42.23
CA MET A 275 -22.66 -25.96 -41.06
C MET A 275 -22.73 -24.44 -40.84
N MET A 276 -22.78 -23.65 -41.91
CA MET A 276 -22.98 -22.19 -41.80
C MET A 276 -24.35 -21.83 -41.20
N ARG A 277 -25.40 -22.59 -41.51
CA ARG A 277 -26.73 -22.40 -40.88
C ARG A 277 -26.72 -22.80 -39.40
N VAL A 278 -26.08 -23.92 -39.07
CA VAL A 278 -25.93 -24.35 -37.66
C VAL A 278 -25.16 -23.29 -36.86
N ALA A 279 -24.06 -22.78 -37.41
CA ALA A 279 -23.29 -21.69 -36.80
C ALA A 279 -24.16 -20.44 -36.59
N ALA A 280 -24.93 -20.03 -37.60
CA ALA A 280 -25.79 -18.84 -37.51
C ALA A 280 -26.86 -18.97 -36.43
N VAL A 281 -27.49 -20.15 -36.30
CA VAL A 281 -28.49 -20.41 -35.25
C VAL A 281 -27.86 -20.40 -33.86
N ALA A 282 -26.68 -21.03 -33.70
CA ALA A 282 -25.95 -21.06 -32.44
C ALA A 282 -25.55 -19.63 -32.00
N VAL A 283 -24.96 -18.85 -32.91
CA VAL A 283 -24.56 -17.45 -32.64
C VAL A 283 -25.76 -16.61 -32.23
N LEU A 284 -26.91 -16.79 -32.88
CA LEU A 284 -28.13 -16.07 -32.53
C LEU A 284 -28.63 -16.44 -31.13
N GLY A 285 -28.54 -17.71 -30.75
CA GLY A 285 -28.79 -18.16 -29.38
C GLY A 285 -27.83 -17.53 -28.36
N THR A 286 -26.54 -17.46 -28.68
CA THR A 286 -25.52 -16.83 -27.83
C THR A 286 -25.75 -15.32 -27.69
N VAL A 287 -26.21 -14.63 -28.74
CA VAL A 287 -26.59 -13.20 -28.66
C VAL A 287 -27.77 -12.99 -27.71
N VAL A 288 -28.80 -13.85 -27.77
CA VAL A 288 -29.95 -13.78 -26.85
C VAL A 288 -29.50 -14.00 -25.40
N LEU A 289 -28.66 -15.02 -25.16
CA LEU A 289 -28.11 -15.28 -23.83
C LEU A 289 -27.26 -14.12 -23.31
N ALA A 290 -26.47 -13.48 -24.17
CA ALA A 290 -25.68 -12.30 -23.79
C ALA A 290 -26.57 -11.10 -23.42
N GLY A 291 -27.66 -10.88 -24.15
CA GLY A 291 -28.66 -9.86 -23.82
C GLY A 291 -29.33 -10.12 -22.47
N LEU A 292 -29.71 -11.37 -22.19
CA LEU A 292 -30.26 -11.77 -20.90
C LEU A 292 -29.25 -11.58 -19.76
N ALA A 293 -27.99 -11.97 -19.96
CA ALA A 293 -26.94 -11.79 -18.96
C ALA A 293 -26.70 -10.30 -18.64
N GLY A 294 -26.68 -9.44 -19.66
CA GLY A 294 -26.62 -7.99 -19.49
C GLY A 294 -27.82 -7.44 -18.70
N GLY A 295 -29.03 -7.88 -19.05
CA GLY A 295 -30.25 -7.47 -18.36
C GLY A 295 -30.30 -7.91 -16.89
N VAL A 296 -29.85 -9.14 -16.59
CA VAL A 296 -29.74 -9.64 -15.22
C VAL A 296 -28.69 -8.84 -14.43
N ALA A 297 -27.54 -8.53 -15.03
CA ALA A 297 -26.52 -7.73 -14.36
C ALA A 297 -27.02 -6.33 -14.01
N GLU A 298 -27.73 -5.67 -14.93
CA GLU A 298 -28.34 -4.35 -14.66
C GLU A 298 -29.43 -4.45 -13.58
N TYR A 299 -30.27 -5.49 -13.64
CA TYR A 299 -31.29 -5.74 -12.63
C TYR A 299 -30.69 -5.89 -11.23
N LEU A 300 -29.64 -6.73 -11.09
CA LEU A 300 -28.93 -6.94 -9.84
C LEU A 300 -28.30 -5.65 -9.33
N ARG A 301 -27.74 -4.84 -10.22
CA ARG A 301 -27.10 -3.58 -9.83
C ARG A 301 -28.10 -2.55 -9.31
N VAL A 302 -29.29 -2.49 -9.91
CA VAL A 302 -30.35 -1.56 -9.50
C VAL A 302 -31.08 -2.03 -8.24
N HIS A 303 -31.27 -3.34 -8.06
CA HIS A 303 -32.17 -3.87 -7.02
C HIS A 303 -31.48 -4.60 -5.87
N VAL A 304 -30.20 -4.95 -6.00
CA VAL A 304 -29.47 -5.76 -5.00
C VAL A 304 -28.22 -5.05 -4.52
N ASP A 305 -27.32 -4.65 -5.44
CA ASP A 305 -26.04 -4.04 -5.08
C ASP A 305 -25.54 -3.05 -6.14
N GLU A 306 -25.67 -1.75 -5.85
CA GLU A 306 -25.20 -0.68 -6.71
C GLU A 306 -23.68 -0.69 -6.95
N ALA A 307 -22.92 -1.29 -6.02
CA ALA A 307 -21.47 -1.39 -6.09
C ALA A 307 -20.96 -2.59 -6.91
N SER A 308 -21.86 -3.36 -7.54
CA SER A 308 -21.46 -4.52 -8.35
C SER A 308 -20.42 -4.14 -9.42
N PRO A 309 -19.28 -4.86 -9.49
CA PRO A 309 -18.20 -4.58 -10.43
C PRO A 309 -18.56 -4.99 -11.88
N VAL A 310 -19.57 -5.85 -12.05
CA VAL A 310 -19.99 -6.35 -13.36
C VAL A 310 -21.05 -5.41 -13.95
N LYS A 311 -20.61 -4.50 -14.81
CA LYS A 311 -21.51 -3.65 -15.60
C LYS A 311 -22.27 -4.47 -16.64
N MET A 312 -23.44 -4.00 -17.07
CA MET A 312 -24.24 -4.60 -18.15
C MET A 312 -23.39 -4.98 -19.37
N THR A 313 -22.48 -4.09 -19.79
CA THR A 313 -21.58 -4.32 -20.94
C THR A 313 -20.56 -5.42 -20.69
N ALA A 314 -20.00 -5.51 -19.48
CA ALA A 314 -19.06 -6.56 -19.11
C ALA A 314 -19.75 -7.93 -19.05
N ALA A 315 -20.94 -8.01 -18.44
CA ALA A 315 -21.74 -9.24 -18.40
C ALA A 315 -22.10 -9.76 -19.80
N ALA A 316 -22.57 -8.87 -20.67
CA ALA A 316 -22.90 -9.24 -22.05
C ALA A 316 -21.66 -9.73 -22.82
N LEU A 317 -20.51 -9.05 -22.69
CA LEU A 317 -19.26 -9.44 -23.36
C LEU A 317 -18.69 -10.77 -22.83
N LEU A 318 -18.82 -11.04 -21.53
CA LEU A 318 -18.39 -12.31 -20.91
C LEU A 318 -19.15 -13.53 -21.41
N VAL A 319 -20.37 -13.35 -21.92
CA VAL A 319 -21.16 -14.44 -22.53
C VAL A 319 -20.95 -14.47 -24.04
N LEU A 320 -21.06 -13.31 -24.70
CA LEU A 320 -21.04 -13.21 -26.15
C LEU A 320 -19.72 -13.65 -26.76
N VAL A 321 -18.60 -13.08 -26.27
CA VAL A 321 -17.30 -13.24 -26.93
C VAL A 321 -16.77 -14.68 -26.79
N PRO A 322 -16.83 -15.33 -25.60
CA PRO A 322 -16.49 -16.74 -25.47
C PRO A 322 -17.41 -17.67 -26.27
N GLY A 323 -18.73 -17.43 -26.22
CA GLY A 323 -19.72 -18.28 -26.88
C GLY A 323 -19.55 -18.28 -28.40
N VAL A 324 -19.51 -17.10 -29.02
CA VAL A 324 -19.28 -16.96 -30.47
C VAL A 324 -17.93 -17.54 -30.87
N THR A 325 -16.88 -17.33 -30.07
CA THR A 325 -15.56 -17.89 -30.38
C THR A 325 -15.57 -19.41 -30.36
N GLY A 326 -16.17 -20.02 -29.34
CA GLY A 326 -16.27 -21.48 -29.23
C GLY A 326 -17.05 -22.11 -30.38
N GLU A 327 -18.18 -21.50 -30.77
CA GLU A 327 -19.00 -21.94 -31.90
C GLU A 327 -18.24 -21.86 -33.23
N LEU A 328 -17.58 -20.73 -33.52
CA LEU A 328 -16.80 -20.55 -34.74
C LEU A 328 -15.62 -21.51 -34.81
N VAL A 329 -14.94 -21.76 -33.69
CA VAL A 329 -13.83 -22.73 -33.61
C VAL A 329 -14.35 -24.15 -33.85
N ALA A 330 -15.45 -24.54 -33.21
CA ALA A 330 -16.04 -25.86 -33.39
C ALA A 330 -16.47 -26.11 -34.84
N VAL A 331 -17.14 -25.15 -35.46
CA VAL A 331 -17.57 -25.24 -36.86
C VAL A 331 -16.35 -25.26 -37.79
N GLY A 332 -15.34 -24.41 -37.54
CA GLY A 332 -14.11 -24.36 -38.33
C GLY A 332 -13.36 -25.69 -38.34
N PHE A 333 -13.11 -26.29 -37.17
CA PHE A 333 -12.45 -27.60 -37.12
C PHE A 333 -13.33 -28.71 -37.70
N ALA A 334 -14.64 -28.72 -37.44
CA ALA A 334 -15.54 -29.72 -38.00
C ALA A 334 -15.58 -29.69 -39.54
N SER A 335 -15.58 -28.50 -40.14
CA SER A 335 -15.58 -28.33 -41.59
C SER A 335 -14.26 -28.76 -42.22
N GLY A 336 -13.11 -28.32 -41.70
CA GLY A 336 -11.84 -28.63 -42.36
C GLY A 336 -11.28 -30.03 -42.04
N LEU A 337 -11.60 -30.63 -40.89
CA LEU A 337 -11.24 -32.04 -40.62
C LEU A 337 -11.99 -33.02 -41.54
N ARG A 338 -13.19 -32.66 -42.03
CA ARG A 338 -13.92 -33.44 -43.03
C ARG A 338 -13.27 -33.43 -44.41
N GLY A 339 -12.55 -32.36 -44.76
CA GLY A 339 -11.85 -32.23 -46.05
C GLY A 339 -10.46 -32.85 -46.09
N ALA A 340 -9.94 -33.35 -44.96
CA ALA A 340 -8.58 -33.86 -44.85
C ALA A 340 -8.48 -35.34 -45.34
N PRO A 341 -7.58 -35.67 -46.28
CA PRO A 341 -7.50 -36.98 -46.92
C PRO A 341 -7.04 -38.14 -46.02
N ARG A 342 -6.79 -37.89 -44.72
CA ARG A 342 -6.31 -38.88 -43.73
C ARG A 342 -7.18 -39.00 -42.48
N ALA A 343 -8.34 -38.33 -42.41
CA ALA A 343 -9.12 -38.30 -41.18
C ALA A 343 -9.99 -39.57 -41.00
N SER A 344 -9.62 -40.40 -40.02
CA SER A 344 -10.37 -41.56 -39.56
C SER A 344 -11.77 -41.17 -39.06
N ALA A 345 -12.79 -41.96 -39.43
CA ALA A 345 -14.18 -41.97 -38.95
C ALA A 345 -14.87 -40.61 -38.63
N PRO A 346 -15.93 -40.21 -39.36
CA PRO A 346 -16.54 -38.87 -39.27
C PRO A 346 -17.14 -38.47 -37.91
N ARG A 347 -17.44 -39.42 -37.01
CA ARG A 347 -17.96 -39.14 -35.67
C ARG A 347 -16.90 -38.64 -34.70
N TRP A 348 -15.66 -39.12 -34.81
CA TRP A 348 -14.55 -38.72 -33.92
C TRP A 348 -14.12 -37.27 -34.18
N ASN A 349 -14.21 -36.82 -35.43
CA ASN A 349 -13.87 -35.45 -35.84
C ASN A 349 -14.83 -34.40 -35.25
N VAL A 350 -16.10 -34.74 -35.05
CA VAL A 350 -17.08 -33.81 -34.44
C VAL A 350 -16.83 -33.67 -32.93
N GLY A 351 -16.49 -34.76 -32.25
CA GLY A 351 -16.11 -34.72 -30.83
C GLY A 351 -14.84 -33.90 -30.57
N ILE A 352 -13.81 -34.07 -31.41
CA ILE A 352 -12.60 -33.24 -31.35
C ILE A 352 -12.93 -31.77 -31.61
N ALA A 353 -13.74 -31.47 -32.63
CA ALA A 353 -14.09 -30.08 -32.95
C ALA A 353 -14.88 -29.41 -31.81
N ALA A 354 -15.84 -30.11 -31.20
CA ALA A 354 -16.61 -29.61 -30.07
C ALA A 354 -15.73 -29.36 -28.83
N THR A 355 -14.79 -30.26 -28.52
CA THR A 355 -13.85 -30.07 -27.40
C THR A 355 -12.90 -28.91 -27.64
N LEU A 356 -12.39 -28.72 -28.86
CA LEU A 356 -11.59 -27.55 -29.22
C LEU A 356 -12.38 -26.25 -29.14
N GLY A 357 -13.66 -26.26 -29.53
CA GLY A 357 -14.57 -25.12 -29.36
C GLY A 357 -14.80 -24.77 -27.90
N ALA A 358 -15.07 -25.76 -27.05
CA ALA A 358 -15.23 -25.56 -25.61
C ALA A 358 -13.96 -25.02 -24.95
N LEU A 359 -12.78 -25.54 -25.33
CA LEU A 359 -11.49 -25.04 -24.86
C LEU A 359 -11.23 -23.59 -25.31
N ALA A 360 -11.59 -23.24 -26.54
CA ALA A 360 -11.49 -21.87 -27.04
C ALA A 360 -12.39 -20.92 -26.25
N ALA A 361 -13.65 -21.30 -26.04
CA ALA A 361 -14.59 -20.53 -25.24
C ALA A 361 -14.05 -20.31 -23.81
N LEU A 362 -13.60 -21.37 -23.13
CA LEU A 362 -13.05 -21.28 -21.79
C LEU A 362 -11.81 -20.37 -21.72
N ALA A 363 -10.90 -20.49 -22.69
CA ALA A 363 -9.70 -19.66 -22.75
C ALA A 363 -10.03 -18.19 -22.96
N VAL A 364 -10.96 -17.88 -23.88
CA VAL A 364 -11.40 -16.51 -24.14
C VAL A 364 -12.16 -15.92 -22.95
N ALA A 365 -13.02 -16.71 -22.29
CA ALA A 365 -13.68 -16.29 -21.05
C ALA A 365 -12.66 -15.92 -19.98
N THR A 366 -11.63 -16.75 -19.80
CA THR A 366 -10.54 -16.53 -18.84
C THR A 366 -9.77 -15.23 -19.13
N CYS A 367 -9.44 -14.97 -20.40
CA CYS A 367 -8.82 -13.72 -20.84
C CYS A 367 -9.70 -12.49 -20.54
N LEU A 368 -11.02 -12.59 -20.75
CA LEU A 368 -11.95 -11.49 -20.48
C LEU A 368 -12.13 -11.23 -18.99
N VAL A 369 -12.23 -12.28 -18.16
CA VAL A 369 -12.27 -12.16 -16.70
C VAL A 369 -10.99 -11.48 -16.19
N HIS A 370 -9.83 -11.79 -16.78
CA HIS A 370 -8.58 -11.09 -16.47
C HIS A 370 -8.60 -9.63 -16.93
N ALA A 371 -9.06 -9.36 -18.15
CA ALA A 371 -9.12 -8.01 -18.72
C ALA A 371 -10.07 -7.07 -17.96
N PHE A 372 -11.19 -7.59 -17.45
CA PHE A 372 -12.13 -6.84 -16.61
C PHE A 372 -11.74 -6.81 -15.13
N ALA A 373 -10.58 -7.37 -14.75
CA ALA A 373 -10.13 -7.45 -13.37
C ALA A 373 -11.16 -8.06 -12.40
N LEU A 374 -11.90 -9.09 -12.86
CA LEU A 374 -12.98 -9.72 -12.09
C LEU A 374 -12.50 -10.86 -11.17
N PHE A 375 -11.27 -11.34 -11.37
CA PHE A 375 -10.71 -12.42 -10.56
C PHE A 375 -10.70 -12.19 -9.04
N PRO A 376 -10.42 -10.99 -8.50
CA PRO A 376 -10.48 -10.76 -7.06
C PRO A 376 -11.84 -11.09 -6.44
N PHE A 377 -12.93 -10.90 -7.19
CA PHE A 377 -14.29 -11.23 -6.75
C PHE A 377 -14.62 -12.72 -6.86
N LEU A 378 -13.92 -13.45 -7.75
CA LEU A 378 -14.07 -14.89 -7.90
C LEU A 378 -13.23 -15.67 -6.88
N ASP A 379 -12.15 -15.06 -6.39
CA ASP A 379 -11.19 -15.64 -5.44
C ASP A 379 -11.43 -15.14 -4.00
N SER A 380 -12.29 -14.14 -3.80
CA SER A 380 -12.75 -13.73 -2.48
C SER A 380 -13.54 -14.88 -1.87
N LYS A 381 -13.14 -15.29 -0.65
CA LYS A 381 -13.85 -16.33 0.11
C LYS A 381 -15.34 -15.97 0.19
N LEU A 382 -16.16 -16.75 -0.51
CA LEU A 382 -17.52 -17.05 -0.07
C LEU A 382 -17.45 -17.83 1.24
#